data_AF-A0A5D2R0E1-F1
#
_entry.id   AF-A0A5D2R0E1-F1
#
_cell.length_a   1.000
_cell.length_b   1.000
_cell.length_c   1.000
_cell.angle_alpha   90.00
_cell.angle_beta   90.00
_cell.angle_gamma   90.00
#
_symmetry.space_group_name_H-M   'P 1'
#
loop_
_entity.id
_entity.type
_entity.pdbx_description
1 polymer ?
#
loop_
_entity_poly.entity_id
_entity_poly.type
_entity_poly.pdbx_seq_one_letter_code
_entity_poly.pdbx_strand_id
1 'polypeptide(L)'
;MQNFWCHIFLLPSKVIKKMNKLCNSFIWKGHELFAKGAKVSWDKVYYPKAEGGLDFKKLSIWNKVFMTRCLWLILIKVGSFWVAWSKLYVIKGPNIWKMQSLPKYS
;
A
#
# COMPACT_ATOMS: atom_id res chain seq x y z
N MET A 1 -3.65 3.79 -10.12
CA MET A 1 -3.46 2.33 -10.04
C MET A 1 -4.16 1.80 -8.80
N GLN A 2 -5.39 1.30 -8.95
CA GLN A 2 -6.04 0.49 -7.93
C GLN A 2 -5.45 -0.91 -8.02
N ASN A 3 -4.48 -1.21 -7.17
CA ASN A 3 -3.91 -2.56 -7.11
C ASN A 3 -4.64 -3.30 -5.98
N PHE A 4 -5.37 -4.36 -6.33
CA PHE A 4 -6.11 -5.21 -5.39
C PHE A 4 -5.26 -5.63 -4.19
N TRP A 5 -4.00 -5.97 -4.45
CA TRP A 5 -3.03 -6.37 -3.43
C TRP A 5 -2.72 -5.26 -2.41
N CYS A 6 -2.73 -3.99 -2.82
CA CYS A 6 -2.53 -2.86 -1.92
C CYS A 6 -3.73 -2.64 -0.96
N HIS A 7 -4.89 -3.21 -1.28
CA HIS A 7 -6.07 -3.12 -0.41
C HIS A 7 -6.11 -4.22 0.64
N ILE A 8 -5.37 -5.31 0.44
CA ILE A 8 -5.48 -6.52 1.26
C ILE A 8 -4.29 -6.66 2.20
N PHE A 9 -3.10 -6.23 1.76
CA PHE A 9 -1.87 -6.42 2.52
C PHE A 9 -1.26 -5.11 2.97
N LEU A 10 -0.71 -5.14 4.19
CA LEU A 10 0.17 -4.08 4.67
C LEU A 10 1.47 -4.14 3.87
N LEU A 11 1.61 -3.28 2.86
CA LEU A 11 2.82 -3.24 2.07
C LEU A 11 4.02 -2.73 2.88
N PRO A 12 5.15 -3.47 2.93
CA PRO A 12 6.37 -2.98 3.54
C PRO A 12 6.90 -1.75 2.80
N SER A 13 7.48 -0.79 3.54
CA SER A 13 8.05 0.43 2.98
C SER A 13 9.08 0.17 1.87
N LYS A 14 9.81 -0.97 1.93
CA LYS A 14 10.74 -1.41 0.88
C LYS A 14 10.04 -1.68 -0.45
N VAL A 15 8.87 -2.34 -0.42
CA VAL A 15 8.06 -2.64 -1.61
C VAL A 15 7.53 -1.34 -2.22
N ILE A 16 6.99 -0.44 -1.38
CA ILE A 16 6.50 0.87 -1.84
C ILE A 16 7.63 1.67 -2.50
N LYS A 17 8.84 1.68 -1.93
CA LYS A 17 10.02 2.33 -2.52
C LYS A 17 10.39 1.70 -3.87
N LYS A 18 10.37 0.37 -3.99
CA LYS A 18 10.66 -0.33 -5.25
C LYS A 18 9.62 0.00 -6.32
N MET A 19 8.34 0.01 -5.98
CA MET A 19 7.27 0.41 -6.90
C MET A 19 7.43 1.86 -7.36
N ASN A 20 7.68 2.79 -6.42
CA ASN A 20 7.96 4.18 -6.75
C ASN A 20 9.16 4.31 -7.70
N LYS A 21 10.23 3.53 -7.49
CA LYS A 21 11.40 3.51 -8.38
C LYS A 21 11.05 3.02 -9.79
N LEU A 22 10.25 1.96 -9.91
CA LEU A 22 9.80 1.44 -11.21
C LEU A 22 8.92 2.45 -11.95
N CYS A 23 7.94 3.04 -11.26
CA CYS A 23 7.09 4.08 -11.84
C CYS A 23 7.92 5.31 -12.27
N ASN A 24 8.91 5.70 -11.46
CA ASN A 24 9.82 6.81 -11.79
C ASN A 24 10.63 6.51 -13.06
N SER A 25 11.23 5.32 -13.12
CA SER A 25 11.99 4.88 -14.29
C SER A 25 11.12 4.81 -15.56
N PHE A 26 9.88 4.31 -15.43
CA PHE A 26 8.93 4.24 -16.53
C PHE A 26 8.53 5.62 -17.05
N ILE A 27 8.10 6.54 -16.16
CA ILE A 27 7.59 7.86 -16.57
C ILE A 27 8.69 8.70 -17.24
N TRP A 28 9.90 8.68 -16.69
CA TRP A 28 10.94 9.60 -17.16
C TRP A 28 11.88 9.02 -18.23
N LYS A 29 11.99 7.69 -18.34
CA LYS A 29 12.92 7.04 -19.29
C LYS A 29 12.33 5.90 -20.10
N GLY A 30 11.13 5.41 -19.79
CA GLY A 30 10.49 4.31 -20.51
C GLY A 30 11.12 2.92 -20.32
N HIS A 31 12.15 2.76 -19.47
CA HIS A 31 12.83 1.48 -19.22
C HIS A 31 13.18 1.28 -17.73
N GLU A 32 13.20 0.03 -17.25
CA GLU A 32 13.13 -0.31 -15.82
C GLU A 32 14.41 -0.12 -14.98
N LEU A 33 15.55 0.17 -15.62
CA LEU A 33 16.84 -0.14 -15.00
C LEU A 33 17.47 1.02 -14.21
N PHE A 34 17.26 2.30 -14.57
CA PHE A 34 17.99 3.41 -13.92
C PHE A 34 17.22 4.75 -13.90
N ALA A 35 16.87 5.23 -12.69
CA ALA A 35 16.27 6.54 -12.43
C ALA A 35 17.28 7.71 -12.43
N LYS A 36 18.43 7.59 -13.12
CA LYS A 36 19.43 8.66 -13.23
C LYS A 36 18.98 9.64 -14.33
N GLY A 37 18.37 10.76 -13.93
CA GLY A 37 17.88 11.80 -14.85
C GLY A 37 16.45 12.30 -14.61
N ALA A 38 15.81 11.98 -13.47
CA ALA A 38 14.50 12.54 -13.14
C ALA A 38 14.59 14.08 -13.02
N LYS A 39 13.89 14.79 -13.91
CA LYS A 39 13.82 16.26 -13.91
C LYS A 39 12.94 16.82 -12.79
N VAL A 40 12.07 16.00 -12.22
CA VAL A 40 11.12 16.40 -11.17
C VAL A 40 11.28 15.46 -9.98
N SER A 41 11.37 16.05 -8.78
CA SER A 41 11.35 15.32 -7.51
C SER A 41 10.11 14.41 -7.44
N TRP A 42 10.29 13.17 -6.99
CA TRP A 42 9.18 12.23 -6.84
C TRP A 42 8.11 12.70 -5.86
N ASP A 43 8.46 13.54 -4.88
CA ASP A 43 7.46 14.14 -3.99
C ASP A 43 6.59 15.19 -4.70
N LYS A 44 7.11 15.85 -5.74
CA LYS A 44 6.34 16.82 -6.53
C LYS A 44 5.31 16.17 -7.46
N VAL A 45 5.53 14.90 -7.81
CA VAL A 45 4.61 14.11 -8.65
C VAL A 45 3.25 13.92 -7.97
N TYR A 46 3.21 13.97 -6.62
CA TYR A 46 1.98 13.78 -5.87
C TYR A 46 1.05 15.00 -5.81
N TYR A 47 1.51 16.19 -6.19
CA TYR A 47 0.68 17.39 -6.14
C TYR A 47 -0.41 17.37 -7.22
N PRO A 48 -1.52 18.11 -7.02
CA PRO A 48 -2.54 18.30 -8.03
C PRO A 48 -1.94 18.86 -9.33
N LYS A 49 -2.59 18.56 -10.47
CA LYS A 49 -2.16 19.12 -11.77
C LYS A 49 -2.12 20.66 -11.79
N ALA A 50 -3.01 21.30 -11.03
CA ALA A 50 -3.07 22.75 -10.87
C ALA A 50 -1.79 23.34 -10.22
N GLU A 51 -1.07 22.55 -9.42
CA GLU A 51 0.17 22.95 -8.74
C GLU A 51 1.43 22.46 -9.49
N GLY A 52 1.29 22.00 -10.74
CA GLY A 52 2.40 21.47 -11.54
C GLY A 52 2.81 20.04 -11.20
N GLY A 53 1.97 19.31 -10.44
CA GLY A 53 2.14 17.88 -10.19
C GLY A 53 1.38 17.00 -11.18
N LEU A 54 1.38 15.68 -10.93
CA LEU A 54 0.71 14.68 -11.77
C LEU A 54 -0.54 14.08 -11.10
N ASP A 55 -0.92 14.60 -9.94
CA ASP A 55 -2.06 14.14 -9.13
C ASP A 55 -1.98 12.66 -8.73
N PHE A 56 -0.76 12.13 -8.63
CA PHE A 56 -0.56 10.78 -8.10
C PHE A 56 -0.82 10.77 -6.60
N LYS A 57 -1.50 9.73 -6.14
CA LYS A 57 -1.73 9.54 -4.72
C LYS A 57 -0.54 8.83 -4.09
N LYS A 58 -0.04 9.37 -2.97
CA LYS A 58 1.09 8.79 -2.25
C LYS A 58 0.72 7.38 -1.76
N LEU A 59 1.38 6.36 -2.31
CA LEU A 59 1.10 4.95 -2.01
C LEU A 59 1.18 4.62 -0.51
N SER A 60 2.06 5.27 0.24
CA SER A 60 2.16 5.08 1.69
C SER A 60 0.92 5.57 2.44
N ILE A 61 0.33 6.68 2.00
CA ILE A 61 -0.90 7.22 2.59
C ILE A 61 -2.08 6.32 2.19
N TRP A 62 -2.14 5.91 0.92
CA TRP A 62 -3.18 5.01 0.43
C TRP A 62 -3.17 3.66 1.15
N ASN A 63 -2.00 3.04 1.32
CA ASN A 63 -1.85 1.81 2.07
C ASN A 63 -2.38 1.95 3.51
N LYS A 64 -2.09 3.08 4.20
CA LYS A 64 -2.65 3.34 5.54
C LYS A 64 -4.17 3.44 5.53
N VAL A 65 -4.75 4.19 4.59
CA VAL A 65 -6.20 4.36 4.47
C VAL A 65 -6.88 3.01 4.24
N PHE A 66 -6.33 2.16 3.38
CA PHE A 66 -6.86 0.82 3.16
C PHE A 66 -6.77 -0.06 4.38
N MET A 67 -5.65 -0.01 5.11
CA MET A 67 -5.52 -0.75 6.36
C MET A 67 -6.57 -0.33 7.40
N THR A 68 -6.84 0.97 7.54
CA THR A 68 -7.90 1.46 8.41
C THR A 68 -9.28 0.95 7.97
N ARG A 69 -9.54 0.94 6.66
CA ARG A 69 -10.79 0.39 6.11
C ARG A 69 -10.91 -1.12 6.36
N CYS A 70 -9.84 -1.88 6.17
CA CYS A 70 -9.80 -3.31 6.45
C CYS A 70 -10.05 -3.61 7.93
N LEU A 71 -9.43 -2.84 8.83
CA LEU A 71 -9.65 -2.94 10.27
C LEU A 71 -11.13 -2.67 10.61
N TRP A 72 -11.70 -1.62 10.02
CA TRP A 72 -13.11 -1.27 10.21
C TRP A 72 -14.06 -2.38 9.74
N LEU A 73 -13.80 -3.00 8.58
CA LEU A 73 -14.58 -4.13 8.07
C LEU A 73 -14.51 -5.37 8.99
N ILE A 74 -13.34 -5.64 9.58
CA ILE A 74 -13.15 -6.72 10.55
C ILE A 74 -13.97 -6.45 11.83
N LEU A 75 -13.95 -5.21 12.32
CA LEU A 75 -14.66 -4.79 13.53
C LEU A 75 -16.18 -4.88 13.38
N ILE A 76 -16.72 -4.45 12.24
CA ILE A 76 -18.16 -4.50 11.95
C ILE A 76 -18.63 -5.91 11.60
N LYS A 77 -17.70 -6.87 11.48
CA LYS A 77 -17.97 -8.28 11.12
C LYS A 77 -18.78 -8.39 9.83
N VAL A 78 -18.50 -7.54 8.84
CA VAL A 78 -19.13 -7.64 7.53
C VAL A 78 -18.85 -9.04 6.97
N GLY A 79 -19.88 -9.72 6.46
CA GLY A 79 -19.88 -11.12 6.02
C GLY A 79 -19.01 -11.43 4.78
N SER A 80 -17.89 -10.74 4.61
CA SER A 80 -16.90 -11.05 3.59
C SER A 80 -16.10 -12.28 3.98
N PHE A 81 -15.92 -13.19 3.02
CA PHE A 81 -15.10 -14.39 3.17
C PHE A 81 -13.68 -14.07 3.67
N TRP A 82 -13.09 -12.96 3.21
CA TRP A 82 -11.78 -12.51 3.66
C TRP A 82 -11.75 -12.15 5.15
N VAL A 83 -12.84 -11.58 5.68
CA VAL A 83 -12.95 -11.26 7.12
C VAL A 83 -13.06 -12.54 7.95
N ALA A 84 -13.81 -13.54 7.47
CA ALA A 84 -13.89 -14.85 8.11
C ALA A 84 -12.53 -15.56 8.11
N TRP A 85 -11.86 -15.60 6.96
CA TRP A 85 -10.51 -16.17 6.84
C TRP A 85 -9.49 -15.45 7.73
N SER A 86 -9.51 -14.11 7.75
CA SER A 86 -8.59 -13.31 8.57
C SER A 86 -8.79 -13.56 10.07
N LYS A 87 -10.04 -13.73 10.53
CA LYS A 87 -10.31 -14.11 11.92
C LYS A 87 -9.74 -15.48 12.27
N LEU A 88 -9.92 -16.46 11.40
CA LEU A 88 -9.49 -17.85 11.63
C LEU A 88 -7.97 -18.01 11.54
N TYR A 89 -7.32 -17.41 10.54
CA TYR A 89 -5.92 -17.67 10.22
C TYR A 89 -4.95 -16.59 10.67
N VAL A 90 -5.38 -15.32 10.72
CA VAL A 90 -4.50 -14.18 11.05
C VAL A 90 -4.64 -13.78 12.52
N ILE A 91 -5.86 -13.57 13.01
CA ILE A 91 -6.09 -13.08 14.39
C ILE A 91 -5.93 -14.21 15.42
N LYS A 92 -6.35 -15.45 15.09
CA LYS A 92 -6.20 -16.67 15.92
C LYS A 92 -6.55 -16.45 17.40
N GLY A 93 -7.58 -15.65 17.69
CA GLY A 93 -7.92 -15.26 19.05
C GLY A 93 -9.22 -14.47 19.14
N PRO A 94 -9.71 -14.22 20.37
CA PRO A 94 -11.03 -13.61 20.58
C PRO A 94 -11.08 -12.14 20.12
N ASN A 95 -9.95 -11.43 20.13
CA ASN A 95 -9.88 -9.99 19.86
C ASN A 95 -8.60 -9.62 19.09
N ILE A 96 -8.71 -8.64 18.18
CA ILE A 96 -7.58 -8.09 17.40
C ILE A 96 -6.40 -7.62 18.26
N TRP A 97 -6.68 -7.13 19.47
CA TRP A 97 -5.69 -6.57 20.39
C TRP A 97 -4.83 -7.62 21.09
N LYS A 98 -5.28 -8.88 21.11
CA LYS A 98 -4.54 -10.02 21.69
C LYS A 98 -3.90 -10.89 20.60
N MET A 99 -3.80 -10.40 19.37
CA MET A 99 -3.20 -11.12 18.25
C MET A 99 -1.71 -11.39 18.53
N GLN A 100 -1.32 -12.66 18.54
CA GLN A 100 0.09 -13.03 18.55
C GLN A 100 0.73 -12.56 17.25
N SER A 101 1.88 -11.89 17.34
CA SER A 101 2.62 -11.47 16.16
C SER A 101 2.92 -12.70 15.28
N LEU A 102 2.52 -12.64 14.01
CA LEU A 102 2.89 -13.68 13.04
C LEU A 102 4.41 -13.89 13.08
N PRO A 103 4.89 -15.15 12.96
CA PRO A 103 6.32 -15.43 12.92
C PRO A 103 6.95 -14.57 11.82
N LYS A 104 7.96 -13.77 12.20
CA LYS A 104 8.75 -13.00 11.23
C LYS A 104 9.52 -14.03 10.41
N TYR A 105 9.03 -14.36 9.22
CA TYR A 105 9.86 -15.03 8.23
C TYR A 105 10.93 -14.02 7.82
N SER A 106 12.15 -14.24 8.34
CA SER A 106 13.35 -13.48 8.03
C SER A 106 13.84 -13.77 6.62
#